data_AF-A0A0K8JDM1-F1
#
_entry.id   AF-A0A0K8JDM1-F1
#
_cell.length_a   1.000
_cell.length_b   1.000
_cell.length_c   1.000
_cell.angle_alpha   90.00
_cell.angle_beta   90.00
_cell.angle_gamma   90.00
#
_symmetry.space_group_name_H-M   'P 1'
#
loop_
_entity.id
_entity.type
_entity.pdbx_description
1 polymer ?
#
loop_
_entity_poly.entity_id
_entity_poly.type
_entity_poly.pdbx_seq_one_letter_code
_entity_poly.pdbx_strand_id
1 'polypeptide(L)'
;MKIRVPQRMTKEIEALCRQINSCASPVFIPVDCPDTGDEEADCLANVARKMLEEGGDFQCGWAVWEWPEVMLEAEFWTVWVNPAGQWIDVTPRGRGNRLLFIADNQTKFQGTPINSIVKPMINHPLVREYVELNQTIWRQTDELTGAGKTDMEICEVVAPLIARKDALEQEIDQKLSGSVGRNDSCPCGSGKKFKKCCGH
;
A
#
# COMPACT_ATOMS: atom_id res chain seq x y z
N MET A 1 -11.78 -2.27 -9.60
CA MET A 1 -10.34 -2.13 -9.90
C MET A 1 -9.55 -2.51 -8.67
N LYS A 2 -8.79 -3.61 -8.72
CA LYS A 2 -7.98 -4.01 -7.56
C LYS A 2 -6.75 -3.10 -7.40
N ILE A 3 -6.33 -2.91 -6.16
CA ILE A 3 -5.04 -2.31 -5.82
C ILE A 3 -3.92 -3.12 -6.48
N ARG A 4 -2.99 -2.43 -7.13
CA ARG A 4 -1.92 -3.04 -7.92
C ARG A 4 -0.64 -2.23 -7.87
N VAL A 5 0.45 -2.79 -8.39
CA VAL A 5 1.67 -2.03 -8.67
C VAL A 5 1.38 -1.03 -9.80
N PRO A 6 1.79 0.25 -9.68
CA PRO A 6 1.65 1.21 -10.75
C PRO A 6 2.29 0.72 -12.05
N GLN A 7 1.59 0.88 -13.18
CA GLN A 7 2.12 0.42 -14.47
C GLN A 7 3.12 1.40 -15.11
N ARG A 8 3.07 2.66 -14.70
CA ARG A 8 3.91 3.75 -15.22
C ARG A 8 4.12 4.82 -14.15
N MET A 9 5.17 5.61 -14.33
CA MET A 9 5.43 6.78 -13.50
C MET A 9 4.48 7.92 -13.90
N THR A 10 3.62 8.37 -12.98
CA THR A 10 2.74 9.54 -13.16
C THR A 10 3.23 10.70 -12.30
N LYS A 11 2.75 11.92 -12.58
CA LYS A 11 3.12 13.11 -11.78
C LYS A 11 2.66 12.98 -10.33
N GLU A 12 1.54 12.32 -10.10
CA GLU A 12 0.95 12.09 -8.79
C GLU A 12 1.81 11.13 -7.95
N ILE A 13 2.35 10.09 -8.60
CA ILE A 13 3.28 9.12 -8.03
C ILE A 13 4.63 9.78 -7.73
N GLU A 14 5.19 10.55 -8.67
CA GLU A 14 6.42 11.30 -8.43
C GLU A 14 6.28 12.26 -7.25
N ALA A 15 5.14 12.96 -7.15
CA ALA A 15 4.87 13.86 -6.05
C ALA A 15 4.78 13.14 -4.70
N LEU A 16 4.15 11.95 -4.66
CA LEU A 16 4.13 11.11 -3.45
C LEU A 16 5.56 10.67 -3.07
N CYS A 17 6.33 10.18 -4.04
CA CYS A 17 7.70 9.73 -3.82
C CYS A 17 8.62 10.87 -3.33
N ARG A 18 8.49 12.08 -3.90
CA ARG A 18 9.25 13.27 -3.44
C ARG A 18 8.89 13.69 -2.03
N GLN A 19 7.65 13.49 -1.60
CA GLN A 19 7.23 13.73 -0.22
C GLN A 19 7.89 12.75 0.76
N ILE A 20 8.06 11.50 0.34
CA ILE A 20 8.72 10.44 1.12
C ILE A 20 10.22 10.73 1.22
N ASN A 21 10.90 10.85 0.08
CA ASN A 21 12.33 11.09 0.05
C ASN A 21 12.69 11.95 -1.17
N SER A 22 12.87 13.25 -0.95
CA SER A 22 13.21 14.21 -2.00
C SER A 22 14.59 14.00 -2.64
N CYS A 23 15.46 13.22 -2.00
CA CYS A 23 16.82 12.93 -2.48
C CYS A 23 16.94 11.58 -3.19
N ALA A 24 15.89 10.74 -3.17
CA ALA A 24 15.86 9.45 -3.86
C ALA A 24 14.92 9.48 -5.07
N SER A 25 15.18 8.59 -6.02
CA SER A 25 14.29 8.36 -7.16
C SER A 25 13.58 7.02 -7.02
N PRO A 26 12.26 6.95 -7.27
CA PRO A 26 11.54 5.69 -7.28
C PRO A 26 11.97 4.83 -8.47
N VAL A 27 12.09 3.52 -8.27
CA VAL A 27 12.57 2.55 -9.26
C VAL A 27 11.67 1.32 -9.30
N PHE A 28 11.51 0.77 -10.50
CA PHE A 28 10.88 -0.54 -10.66
C PHE A 28 11.92 -1.62 -10.43
N ILE A 29 11.75 -2.41 -9.38
CA ILE A 29 12.65 -3.52 -9.05
C ILE A 29 12.01 -4.86 -9.43
N PRO A 30 12.81 -5.87 -9.79
CA PRO A 30 12.31 -7.22 -10.03
C PRO A 30 11.80 -7.87 -8.74
N VAL A 31 10.90 -8.83 -8.93
CA VAL A 31 10.38 -9.67 -7.86
C VAL A 31 10.85 -11.08 -8.12
N ASP A 32 11.53 -11.65 -7.15
CA ASP A 32 12.05 -13.01 -7.16
C ASP A 32 11.55 -13.72 -5.91
N CYS A 33 10.26 -14.09 -5.94
CA CYS A 33 9.66 -14.93 -4.92
C CYS A 33 9.21 -16.24 -5.60
N PRO A 34 9.46 -17.41 -5.00
CA PRO A 34 8.80 -18.63 -5.41
C PRO A 34 7.29 -18.42 -5.29
N ASP A 35 6.51 -18.81 -6.30
CA ASP A 35 5.04 -18.75 -6.32
C ASP A 35 4.45 -19.86 -5.39
N THR A 36 5.04 -20.02 -4.20
CA THR A 36 4.66 -20.98 -3.18
C THR A 36 3.70 -20.28 -2.24
N GLY A 37 2.45 -20.75 -2.23
CA GLY A 37 1.32 -20.08 -1.60
C GLY A 37 1.48 -19.78 -0.11
N ASP A 38 0.71 -18.79 0.33
CA ASP A 38 0.32 -18.47 1.71
C ASP A 38 1.40 -18.21 2.77
N GLU A 39 2.68 -18.09 2.42
CA GLU A 39 3.72 -17.74 3.41
C GLU A 39 3.89 -16.22 3.54
N GLU A 40 3.24 -15.69 4.58
CA GLU A 40 3.40 -14.39 5.27
C GLU A 40 3.99 -13.22 4.47
N ALA A 41 3.17 -12.19 4.26
CA ALA A 41 3.52 -10.89 3.68
C ALA A 41 4.49 -10.04 4.54
N ASP A 42 5.29 -10.66 5.41
CA ASP A 42 6.31 -10.00 6.21
C ASP A 42 7.58 -9.80 5.39
N CYS A 43 7.75 -8.59 4.87
CA CYS A 43 8.93 -8.24 4.08
C CYS A 43 10.25 -8.34 4.87
N LEU A 44 10.24 -8.08 6.18
CA LEU A 44 11.44 -8.12 7.02
C LEU A 44 11.90 -9.55 7.22
N ALA A 45 10.99 -10.45 7.58
CA ALA A 45 11.31 -11.86 7.79
C ALA A 45 11.83 -12.51 6.51
N ASN A 46 11.21 -12.21 5.36
CA ASN A 46 11.61 -12.74 4.07
C ASN A 46 12.99 -12.26 3.62
N VAL A 47 13.30 -10.96 3.78
CA VAL A 47 14.63 -10.42 3.47
C VAL A 47 15.69 -10.97 4.42
N ALA A 48 15.39 -11.06 5.72
CA ALA A 48 16.32 -11.64 6.70
C ALA A 48 16.67 -13.10 6.36
N ARG A 49 15.68 -13.91 5.97
CA ARG A 49 15.90 -15.29 5.52
C ARG A 49 16.80 -15.35 4.28
N LYS A 50 16.50 -14.52 3.27
CA LYS A 50 17.30 -14.45 2.04
C LYS A 50 18.76 -14.04 2.32
N MET A 51 18.98 -13.09 3.22
CA MET A 51 20.32 -12.69 3.64
C MET A 51 21.09 -13.81 4.36
N LEU A 52 20.41 -14.64 5.16
CA LEU A 52 21.03 -15.78 5.82
C LEU A 52 21.41 -16.90 4.83
N GLU A 53 20.60 -17.09 3.78
CA GLU A 53 20.80 -18.14 2.78
C GLU A 53 21.84 -17.76 1.72
N GLU A 54 21.79 -16.54 1.19
CA GLU A 54 22.57 -16.11 0.02
C GLU A 54 23.49 -14.91 0.28
N GLY A 55 23.51 -14.38 1.50
CA GLY A 55 24.25 -13.17 1.84
C GLY A 55 23.62 -11.89 1.27
N GLY A 56 24.42 -10.83 1.14
CA GLY A 56 23.95 -9.52 0.71
C GLY A 56 23.55 -8.61 1.88
N ASP A 57 22.69 -7.65 1.60
CA ASP A 57 22.23 -6.61 2.53
C ASP A 57 20.73 -6.35 2.34
N PHE A 58 20.19 -5.32 2.98
CA PHE A 58 18.81 -4.89 2.85
C PHE A 58 18.69 -3.39 2.57
N GLN A 59 17.56 -3.00 1.98
CA GLN A 59 17.21 -1.61 1.78
C GLN A 59 15.77 -1.39 2.26
N CYS A 60 15.61 -0.53 3.27
CA CYS A 60 14.31 -0.05 3.71
C CYS A 60 13.77 1.05 2.80
N GLY A 61 12.46 1.17 2.72
CA GLY A 61 11.83 2.16 1.87
C GLY A 61 10.33 1.98 1.84
N TRP A 62 9.76 2.32 0.70
CA TRP A 62 8.32 2.32 0.51
C TRP A 62 7.95 1.63 -0.80
N ALA A 63 7.09 0.62 -0.69
CA ALA A 63 6.39 0.01 -1.80
C ALA A 63 5.22 0.92 -2.19
N VAL A 64 5.12 1.29 -3.47
CA VAL A 64 4.03 2.13 -3.97
C VAL A 64 2.96 1.27 -4.64
N TRP A 65 1.74 1.43 -4.18
CA TRP A 65 0.53 0.81 -4.70
C TRP A 65 -0.40 1.86 -5.31
N GLU A 66 -1.09 1.46 -6.37
CA GLU A 66 -2.10 2.26 -7.07
C GLU A 66 -3.44 1.54 -6.99
N TRP A 67 -4.46 2.24 -6.46
CA TRP A 67 -5.86 2.00 -6.81
C TRP A 67 -6.21 2.99 -7.90
N PRO A 68 -6.28 2.57 -9.18
CA PRO A 68 -6.20 3.55 -10.25
C PRO A 68 -7.38 4.51 -10.21
N GLU A 69 -7.11 5.79 -10.46
CA GLU A 69 -8.05 6.91 -10.32
C GLU A 69 -8.61 7.20 -8.91
N VAL A 70 -8.39 6.30 -7.94
CA VAL A 70 -8.95 6.42 -6.58
C VAL A 70 -7.92 6.95 -5.58
N MET A 71 -6.80 6.25 -5.42
CA MET A 71 -5.78 6.60 -4.44
C MET A 71 -4.41 5.98 -4.75
N LEU A 72 -3.38 6.57 -4.17
CA LEU A 72 -2.05 5.97 -4.06
C LEU A 72 -1.77 5.62 -2.60
N GLU A 73 -1.06 4.53 -2.38
CA GLU A 73 -0.60 4.11 -1.07
C GLU A 73 0.90 3.83 -1.15
N ALA A 74 1.65 4.30 -0.17
CA ALA A 74 3.02 3.91 0.05
C ALA A 74 3.08 3.15 1.37
N GLU A 75 3.44 1.88 1.29
CA GLU A 75 3.56 0.97 2.43
C GLU A 75 5.04 0.80 2.77
N PHE A 76 5.39 0.86 4.06
CA PHE A 76 6.77 0.65 4.47
C PHE A 76 7.21 -0.77 4.09
N TRP A 77 8.34 -0.87 3.42
CA TRP A 77 8.77 -2.11 2.79
C TRP A 77 10.27 -2.28 2.88
N THR A 78 10.73 -3.53 2.94
CA THR A 78 12.14 -3.89 2.91
C THR A 78 12.43 -4.81 1.75
N VAL A 79 13.49 -4.51 1.01
CA VAL A 79 13.91 -5.28 -0.16
C VAL A 79 15.32 -5.83 0.05
N TRP A 80 15.61 -6.97 -0.55
CA TRP A 80 16.94 -7.57 -0.48
C TRP A 80 17.88 -6.87 -1.45
N VAL A 81 19.09 -6.56 -0.98
CA VAL A 81 20.20 -6.10 -1.80
C VAL A 81 21.11 -7.29 -2.01
N ASN A 82 21.11 -7.84 -3.22
CA ASN A 82 21.95 -9.00 -3.52
C ASN A 82 23.45 -8.64 -3.44
N PRO A 83 24.37 -9.63 -3.43
CA PRO A 83 25.82 -9.37 -3.40
C PRO A 83 26.36 -8.51 -4.56
N ALA A 84 25.62 -8.39 -5.67
CA ALA A 84 25.95 -7.50 -6.78
C ALA A 84 25.43 -6.06 -6.60
N GLY A 85 24.77 -5.75 -5.48
CA GLY A 85 24.21 -4.44 -5.17
C GLY A 85 22.85 -4.15 -5.81
N GLN A 86 22.17 -5.16 -6.35
CA GLN A 86 20.87 -4.99 -7.00
C GLN A 86 19.74 -5.17 -5.99
N TRP A 87 18.72 -4.33 -6.09
CA TRP A 87 17.51 -4.44 -5.29
C TRP A 87 16.55 -5.44 -5.91
N ILE A 88 16.14 -6.41 -5.12
CA ILE A 88 15.21 -7.46 -5.51
C ILE A 88 14.21 -7.61 -4.37
N ASP A 89 12.93 -7.55 -4.72
CA ASP A 89 11.92 -7.93 -3.76
C ASP A 89 11.75 -9.46 -3.75
N VAL A 90 11.74 -10.04 -2.56
CA VAL A 90 11.66 -11.50 -2.34
C VAL A 90 10.41 -11.90 -1.57
N THR A 91 9.45 -10.98 -1.41
CA THR A 91 8.27 -11.16 -0.56
C THR A 91 7.06 -11.58 -1.41
N PRO A 92 6.45 -12.75 -1.14
CA PRO A 92 5.24 -13.20 -1.85
C PRO A 92 4.07 -12.21 -1.68
N ARG A 93 3.38 -11.88 -2.78
CA ARG A 93 2.24 -10.94 -2.73
C ARG A 93 1.16 -11.08 -3.81
N GLY A 94 1.33 -11.96 -4.80
CA GLY A 94 0.34 -12.16 -5.88
C GLY A 94 0.03 -10.92 -6.75
N ARG A 95 0.93 -9.93 -6.82
CA ARG A 95 0.71 -8.63 -7.51
C ARG A 95 1.69 -8.36 -8.67
N GLY A 96 2.12 -9.41 -9.36
CA GLY A 96 2.99 -9.33 -10.53
C GLY A 96 4.49 -9.40 -10.20
N ASN A 97 5.33 -9.29 -11.24
CA ASN A 97 6.77 -9.58 -11.19
C ASN A 97 7.68 -8.35 -11.01
N ARG A 98 7.10 -7.18 -10.72
CA ARG A 98 7.83 -5.94 -10.44
C ARG A 98 7.20 -5.19 -9.28
N LEU A 99 8.00 -4.42 -8.56
CA LEU A 99 7.57 -3.53 -7.47
C LEU A 99 8.04 -2.11 -7.78
N LEU A 100 7.19 -1.10 -7.58
CA LEU A 100 7.65 0.28 -7.55
C LEU A 100 8.12 0.61 -6.14
N PHE A 101 9.40 0.94 -5.99
CA PHE A 101 10.03 1.12 -4.69
C PHE A 101 10.80 2.44 -4.64
N ILE A 102 10.73 3.14 -3.50
CA ILE A 102 11.60 4.27 -3.18
C ILE A 102 12.32 4.02 -1.87
N ALA A 103 13.65 4.17 -1.89
CA ALA A 103 14.47 4.01 -0.69
C ALA A 103 14.20 5.11 0.33
N ASP A 104 14.19 4.73 1.61
CA ASP A 104 14.09 5.64 2.74
C ASP A 104 15.00 5.16 3.87
N ASN A 105 16.07 5.91 4.08
CA ASN A 105 17.06 5.67 5.14
C ASN A 105 16.80 6.52 6.39
N GLN A 106 15.76 7.35 6.38
CA GLN A 106 15.43 8.27 7.45
C GLN A 106 14.42 7.67 8.42
N THR A 107 13.44 6.93 7.89
CA THR A 107 12.46 6.22 8.72
C THR A 107 13.13 5.10 9.49
N LYS A 108 13.12 5.20 10.82
CA LYS A 108 13.71 4.21 11.73
C LYS A 108 12.64 3.26 12.23
N PHE A 109 12.72 2.01 11.82
CA PHE A 109 11.93 0.93 12.42
C PHE A 109 12.48 0.65 13.84
N GLN A 110 11.67 0.93 14.86
CA GLN A 110 12.04 0.73 16.28
C GLN A 110 11.19 -0.38 16.94
N GLY A 111 10.72 -1.33 16.15
CA GLY A 111 9.82 -2.39 16.62
C GLY A 111 8.35 -1.95 16.71
N THR A 112 8.02 -0.73 16.29
CA THR A 112 6.63 -0.30 16.07
C THR A 112 6.31 -0.31 14.58
N PRO A 113 5.13 -0.80 14.17
CA PRO A 113 4.68 -0.73 12.78
C PRO A 113 4.68 0.71 12.27
N ILE A 114 5.00 0.87 10.98
CA ILE A 114 5.05 2.17 10.31
C ILE A 114 3.80 2.29 9.45
N ASN A 115 2.97 3.29 9.75
CA ASN A 115 1.75 3.54 9.00
C ASN A 115 2.03 3.82 7.52
N SER A 116 1.24 3.20 6.64
CA SER A 116 1.21 3.54 5.22
C SER A 116 0.88 5.02 5.01
N ILE A 117 1.54 5.64 4.04
CA ILE A 117 1.21 6.98 3.56
C ILE A 117 0.16 6.83 2.47
N VAL A 118 -1.05 7.30 2.74
CA VAL A 118 -2.17 7.23 1.79
C VAL A 118 -2.45 8.60 1.19
N LYS A 119 -2.57 8.64 -0.14
CA LYS A 119 -2.88 9.86 -0.91
C LYS A 119 -4.11 9.61 -1.79
N PRO A 120 -5.31 10.01 -1.32
CA PRO A 120 -6.51 10.02 -2.16
C PRO A 120 -6.31 10.91 -3.39
N MET A 121 -6.67 10.42 -4.57
CA MET A 121 -6.65 11.19 -5.81
C MET A 121 -8.01 11.84 -6.12
N ILE A 122 -9.06 11.35 -5.47
CA ILE A 122 -10.41 11.89 -5.55
C ILE A 122 -10.96 12.20 -4.17
N ASN A 123 -11.78 13.25 -4.12
CA ASN A 123 -12.37 13.72 -2.89
C ASN A 123 -13.77 13.12 -2.69
N HIS A 124 -13.85 11.82 -2.40
CA HIS A 124 -15.11 11.07 -2.31
C HIS A 124 -15.36 10.52 -0.90
N PRO A 125 -16.60 10.58 -0.36
CA PRO A 125 -16.90 10.08 0.99
C PRO A 125 -16.50 8.62 1.21
N LEU A 126 -16.77 7.73 0.26
CA LEU A 126 -16.38 6.32 0.36
C LEU A 126 -14.86 6.13 0.47
N VAL A 127 -14.08 6.94 -0.26
CA VAL A 127 -12.61 6.85 -0.23
C VAL A 127 -12.09 7.34 1.11
N ARG A 128 -12.67 8.42 1.67
CA ARG A 128 -12.32 8.89 3.02
C ARG A 128 -12.64 7.83 4.07
N GLU A 129 -13.83 7.22 4.01
CA GLU A 129 -14.24 6.15 4.92
C GLU A 129 -13.29 4.94 4.81
N TYR A 130 -12.92 4.53 3.59
CA TYR A 130 -11.95 3.45 3.37
C TYR A 130 -10.59 3.74 4.03
N VAL A 131 -10.07 4.97 3.86
CA VAL A 131 -8.78 5.36 4.47
C VAL A 131 -8.86 5.37 6.00
N GLU A 132 -9.92 5.96 6.57
CA GLU A 132 -10.15 6.00 8.01
C GLU A 132 -10.28 4.60 8.61
N LEU A 133 -10.96 3.69 7.90
CA LEU A 133 -11.14 2.31 8.33
C LEU A 133 -9.84 1.53 8.27
N ASN A 134 -9.05 1.68 7.20
CA ASN A 134 -7.73 1.05 7.10
C ASN A 134 -6.80 1.49 8.24
N GLN A 135 -6.77 2.79 8.55
CA GLN A 135 -6.01 3.33 9.68
C GLN A 135 -6.51 2.82 11.03
N THR A 136 -7.82 2.64 11.18
CA THR A 136 -8.42 2.12 12.41
C THR A 136 -8.08 0.66 12.63
N ILE A 137 -8.14 -0.17 11.57
CA ILE A 137 -7.75 -1.58 11.62
C ILE A 137 -6.29 -1.68 12.08
N TRP A 138 -5.37 -0.98 11.42
CA TRP A 138 -3.95 -0.98 11.77
C TRP A 138 -3.71 -0.55 13.22
N ARG A 139 -4.28 0.59 13.64
CA ARG A 139 -4.13 1.07 15.02
C ARG A 139 -4.62 0.05 16.05
N GLN A 140 -5.78 -0.57 15.81
CA GLN A 140 -6.31 -1.57 16.74
C GLN A 140 -5.47 -2.84 16.77
N THR A 141 -5.02 -3.33 15.61
CA THR A 141 -4.10 -4.46 15.54
C THR A 141 -2.83 -4.16 16.35
N ASP A 142 -2.20 -3.00 16.12
CA ASP A 142 -0.97 -2.60 16.81
C ASP A 142 -1.17 -2.47 18.33
N GLU A 143 -2.24 -1.81 18.78
CA GLU A 143 -2.57 -1.64 20.19
C GLU A 143 -2.77 -2.99 20.89
N LEU A 144 -3.46 -3.93 20.23
CA LEU A 144 -3.73 -5.25 20.79
C LEU A 144 -2.49 -6.14 20.78
N THR A 145 -1.70 -6.13 19.70
CA THR A 145 -0.40 -6.82 19.64
C THR A 145 0.54 -6.30 20.73
N GLY A 146 0.65 -4.98 20.90
CA GLY A 146 1.44 -4.36 21.96
C GLY A 146 0.94 -4.69 23.38
N ALA A 147 -0.35 -4.97 23.53
CA ALA A 147 -0.96 -5.46 24.77
C ALA A 147 -0.79 -6.98 24.99
N GLY A 148 -0.09 -7.69 24.09
CA GLY A 148 0.15 -9.13 24.19
C GLY A 148 -1.08 -9.99 23.93
N LYS A 149 -2.05 -9.48 23.16
CA LYS A 149 -3.25 -10.22 22.77
C LYS A 149 -2.92 -11.34 21.79
N THR A 150 -3.67 -12.43 21.87
CA THR A 150 -3.57 -13.54 20.92
C THR A 150 -4.15 -13.15 19.56
N ASP A 151 -3.70 -13.80 18.50
CA ASP A 151 -4.21 -13.55 17.14
C ASP A 151 -5.74 -13.73 17.05
N MET A 152 -6.32 -14.64 17.84
CA MET A 152 -7.77 -14.86 17.88
C MET A 152 -8.51 -13.66 18.50
N GLU A 153 -7.99 -13.11 19.60
CA GLU A 153 -8.56 -11.92 20.24
C GLU A 153 -8.43 -10.69 19.33
N ILE A 154 -7.31 -10.55 18.63
CA ILE A 154 -7.11 -9.48 17.64
C ILE A 154 -8.14 -9.62 16.53
N CYS A 155 -8.23 -10.82 15.92
CA CYS A 155 -9.19 -11.13 14.87
C CYS A 155 -10.64 -10.84 15.28
N GLU A 156 -11.05 -11.17 16.49
CA GLU A 156 -12.42 -10.90 16.96
C GLU A 156 -12.76 -9.40 16.91
N VAL A 157 -11.80 -8.54 17.23
CA VAL A 157 -11.97 -7.08 17.21
C VAL A 157 -11.93 -6.53 15.78
N VAL A 158 -10.96 -6.97 14.97
CA VAL A 158 -10.71 -6.34 13.66
C VAL A 158 -11.52 -6.97 12.51
N ALA A 159 -11.96 -8.22 12.62
CA ALA A 159 -12.76 -8.90 11.59
C ALA A 159 -14.00 -8.10 11.11
N PRO A 160 -14.83 -7.50 11.98
CA PRO A 160 -15.96 -6.68 11.50
C PRO A 160 -15.51 -5.44 10.73
N LEU A 161 -14.37 -4.84 11.10
CA LEU A 161 -13.81 -3.69 10.39
C LEU A 161 -13.25 -4.10 9.03
N ILE A 162 -12.55 -5.24 8.96
CA ILE A 162 -12.06 -5.83 7.71
C ILE A 162 -13.24 -6.13 6.77
N ALA A 163 -14.31 -6.76 7.27
CA ALA A 163 -15.50 -7.03 6.47
C ALA A 163 -16.15 -5.75 5.93
N ARG A 164 -16.20 -4.67 6.72
CA ARG A 164 -16.67 -3.36 6.24
C ARG A 164 -15.72 -2.76 5.19
N LYS A 165 -14.41 -2.91 5.37
CA LYS A 165 -13.39 -2.43 4.41
C LYS A 165 -13.53 -3.15 3.08
N ASP A 166 -13.72 -4.45 3.09
CA ASP A 166 -13.92 -5.26 1.87
C ASP A 166 -15.21 -4.86 1.14
N ALA A 167 -16.29 -4.62 1.89
CA ALA A 167 -17.55 -4.12 1.32
C ALA A 167 -17.39 -2.72 0.71
N LEU A 168 -16.65 -1.82 1.37
CA LEU A 168 -16.31 -0.50 0.83
C LEU A 168 -15.45 -0.60 -0.43
N GLU A 169 -14.50 -1.53 -0.47
CA GLU A 169 -13.68 -1.76 -1.66
C GLU A 169 -14.54 -2.12 -2.86
N GLN A 170 -15.49 -3.04 -2.68
CA GLN A 170 -16.46 -3.41 -3.72
C GLN A 170 -17.35 -2.23 -4.12
N GLU A 171 -17.80 -1.42 -3.17
CA GLU A 171 -18.67 -0.26 -3.45
C GLU A 171 -17.92 0.84 -4.21
N ILE A 172 -16.68 1.14 -3.82
CA ILE A 172 -15.81 2.08 -4.52
C ILE A 172 -15.55 1.57 -5.93
N ASP A 173 -15.24 0.29 -6.07
CA ASP A 173 -15.08 -0.32 -7.38
C ASP A 173 -16.36 -0.18 -8.20
N GLN A 174 -17.53 -0.50 -7.69
CA GLN A 174 -18.76 -0.38 -8.48
C GLN A 174 -19.11 1.06 -8.87
N LYS A 175 -18.90 2.03 -7.99
CA LYS A 175 -19.33 3.43 -8.19
C LYS A 175 -18.29 4.30 -8.88
N LEU A 176 -17.02 3.97 -8.71
CA LEU A 176 -15.88 4.78 -9.15
C LEU A 176 -14.99 4.02 -10.14
N SER A 177 -15.21 2.72 -10.39
CA SER A 177 -14.53 2.05 -11.51
C SER A 177 -15.14 2.48 -12.84
N GLY A 178 -14.29 3.07 -13.67
CA GLY A 178 -14.69 3.74 -14.90
C GLY A 178 -14.32 5.20 -14.81
N SER A 179 -13.65 5.69 -15.85
CA SER A 179 -13.21 7.08 -15.94
C SER A 179 -14.43 8.00 -15.94
N VAL A 180 -14.86 8.45 -14.76
CA VAL A 180 -15.94 9.41 -14.58
C VAL A 180 -15.51 10.67 -15.32
N GLY A 181 -16.20 10.98 -16.41
CA GLY A 181 -15.88 12.13 -17.23
C GLY A 181 -15.96 13.40 -16.37
N ARG A 182 -15.03 14.34 -16.57
CA ARG A 182 -15.00 15.61 -15.81
C ARG A 182 -16.34 16.34 -15.78
N ASN A 183 -17.19 16.16 -16.80
CA ASN A 183 -18.49 16.81 -16.90
C ASN A 183 -19.69 15.93 -16.49
N ASP A 184 -19.47 14.66 -16.16
CA ASP A 184 -20.52 13.71 -15.77
C ASP A 184 -21.07 14.04 -14.38
N SER A 185 -22.26 13.54 -14.07
CA SER A 185 -22.83 13.64 -12.74
C SER A 185 -21.92 12.98 -11.72
N CYS A 186 -21.70 13.66 -10.59
CA CYS A 186 -20.79 13.18 -9.56
C CYS A 186 -21.36 11.93 -8.87
N PRO A 187 -20.58 10.84 -8.74
CA PRO A 187 -21.05 9.56 -8.17
C PRO A 187 -21.38 9.64 -6.68
N CYS A 188 -20.99 10.71 -5.99
CA CYS A 188 -21.38 10.95 -4.59
C CYS A 188 -22.85 11.35 -4.40
N GLY A 189 -23.63 11.51 -5.48
CA GLY A 189 -25.05 11.85 -5.41
C GLY A 189 -25.34 13.34 -5.19
N SER A 190 -24.35 14.22 -5.26
CA SER A 190 -24.52 15.66 -5.01
C SER A 190 -25.30 16.42 -6.10
N GLY A 191 -25.58 15.78 -7.24
CA GLY A 191 -26.17 16.41 -8.43
C GLY A 191 -25.25 17.38 -9.18
N LYS A 192 -24.01 17.59 -8.72
CA LYS A 192 -23.01 18.44 -9.40
C LYS A 192 -22.24 17.65 -10.45
N LYS A 193 -21.61 18.35 -11.40
CA LYS A 193 -20.60 17.74 -12.30
C LYS A 193 -19.39 17.26 -11.49
N PHE A 194 -18.75 16.15 -11.88
CA PHE A 194 -17.63 15.55 -11.17
C PHE A 194 -16.49 16.54 -10.89
N LYS A 195 -16.08 17.33 -11.88
CA LYS A 195 -15.06 18.39 -11.74
C LYS A 195 -15.45 19.54 -10.80
N LYS A 196 -16.70 19.64 -10.36
CA LYS A 196 -17.18 20.66 -9.41
C LYS A 196 -17.52 20.05 -8.05
N CYS A 197 -17.08 18.81 -7.81
CA CYS A 197 -17.39 18.04 -6.61
C CYS A 197 -16.23 17.10 -6.26
N CYS A 198 -16.34 15.78 -6.46
CA CYS A 198 -15.31 14.84 -6.02
C CYS A 198 -14.04 14.82 -6.88
N GLY A 199 -14.11 15.35 -8.10
CA GLY A 199 -12.96 15.38 -9.02
C GLY A 199 -11.99 16.53 -8.78
N HIS A 200 -12.35 17.53 -7.95
CA HIS A 200 -11.55 18.72 -7.60
C HIS A 200 -11.93 19.25 -6.22
#